data_AF-A0A7D5RX23-F1
#
_entry.id   AF-A0A7D5RX23-F1
#
_cell.length_a   1.000
_cell.length_b   1.000
_cell.length_c   1.000
_cell.angle_alpha   90.00
_cell.angle_beta   90.00
_cell.angle_gamma   90.00
#
_symmetry.space_group_name_H-M   'P 1'
#
loop_
_entity.id
_entity.type
_entity.pdbx_description
1 polymer ?
#
loop_
_entity_poly.entity_id
_entity_poly.type
_entity_poly.pdbx_seq_one_letter_code
_entity_poly.pdbx_strand_id
1 'polypeptide(L)'
;MSIRAAFFRRNQSGSNDSCRQQKLDQEQHFIISKNRFEKLSVEEKNKEADTKSANVTKVKRASASAKAYLTTHPMAAHGIYKASLFYDQIELNDGSIWQVYYASDRSIVSRWMLLNDQVIIRPGTIFDATDYLLVSQRTGESIAVDLIGMEEIIGDPSFMGQRLWIHNIDLIYDYFFDVFYYQIVLNDGSIWELDSYDNYIGSYMYPGDVVFVGVDNTFGSPTYNILIHFNTLEYVHADCIIR
;
A
#
# COMPACT_ATOMS: atom_id res chain seq x y z
N MET A 1 28.91 64.19 44.89
CA MET A 1 27.71 63.33 44.94
C MET A 1 28.06 62.10 45.78
N SER A 2 27.43 61.96 46.95
CA SER A 2 27.73 60.95 47.97
C SER A 2 26.49 60.08 48.17
N ILE A 3 26.64 58.76 48.05
CA ILE A 3 25.56 57.78 48.26
C ILE A 3 25.94 56.91 49.45
N ARG A 4 25.14 57.02 50.52
CA ARG A 4 25.22 56.24 51.75
C ARG A 4 24.67 54.83 51.51
N ALA A 5 25.44 53.82 51.91
CA ALA A 5 24.98 52.43 52.04
C ALA A 5 24.25 52.25 53.38
N ALA A 6 23.02 51.73 53.33
CA ALA A 6 22.25 51.33 54.51
C ALA A 6 22.36 49.81 54.69
N PHE A 7 22.91 49.40 55.83
CA PHE A 7 23.04 48.02 56.27
C PHE A 7 21.73 47.58 56.97
N PHE A 8 21.03 46.58 56.41
CA PHE A 8 19.90 45.92 57.08
C PHE A 8 20.35 44.56 57.60
N ARG A 9 20.41 44.40 58.94
CA ARG A 9 20.54 43.09 59.60
C ARG A 9 19.15 42.46 59.69
N ARG A 10 18.98 41.27 59.08
CA ARG A 10 17.80 40.41 59.31
C ARG A 10 18.16 39.33 60.34
N ASN A 11 17.38 39.28 61.42
CA ASN A 11 17.38 38.23 62.42
C ASN A 11 16.97 36.89 61.79
N GLN A 12 17.82 35.88 61.92
CA GLN A 12 17.47 34.48 61.67
C GLN A 12 17.16 33.81 63.01
N SER A 13 15.87 33.59 63.29
CA SER A 13 15.45 32.65 64.33
C SER A 13 14.20 31.93 63.85
N GLY A 14 14.34 30.63 63.58
CA GLY A 14 13.22 29.72 63.35
C GLY A 14 13.23 29.08 61.97
N SER A 15 13.83 27.88 61.85
CA SER A 15 13.49 26.93 60.78
C SER A 15 14.12 25.54 60.97
N ASN A 16 14.15 24.99 62.19
CA ASN A 16 14.60 23.59 62.36
C ASN A 16 13.43 22.59 62.38
N ASP A 17 12.20 23.03 62.69
CA ASP A 17 11.04 22.14 62.71
C ASP A 17 10.37 21.99 61.34
N SER A 18 10.45 23.01 60.47
CA SER A 18 9.87 22.96 59.12
C SER A 18 10.56 21.93 58.21
N CYS A 19 11.88 21.75 58.36
CA CYS A 19 12.65 20.79 57.56
C CYS A 19 12.37 19.33 57.98
N ARG A 20 12.09 19.08 59.27
CA ARG A 20 11.71 17.74 59.75
C ARG A 20 10.32 17.32 59.28
N GLN A 21 9.36 18.25 59.27
CA GLN A 21 8.01 17.95 58.81
C GLN A 21 7.97 17.64 57.30
N GLN A 22 8.68 18.41 56.47
CA GLN A 22 8.77 18.14 55.03
C GLN A 22 9.39 16.77 54.70
N LYS A 23 10.34 16.31 55.51
CA LYS A 23 10.99 15.01 55.30
C LYS A 23 10.05 13.84 55.62
N LEU A 24 9.22 13.98 56.66
CA LEU A 24 8.20 13.00 57.03
C LEU A 24 7.08 12.91 55.99
N ASP A 25 6.64 14.05 55.46
CA ASP A 25 5.57 14.08 54.44
C ASP A 25 6.02 13.48 53.10
N GLN A 26 7.29 13.69 52.71
CA GLN A 26 7.87 13.07 51.50
C GLN A 26 8.02 11.55 51.65
N GLU A 27 8.40 11.06 52.83
CA GLU A 27 8.59 9.63 53.09
C GLU A 27 7.23 8.90 53.14
N GLN A 28 6.19 9.52 53.70
CA GLN A 28 4.83 8.98 53.64
C GLN A 28 4.27 8.93 52.21
N HIS A 29 4.51 9.95 51.40
CA HIS A 29 4.08 9.96 50.00
C HIS A 29 4.75 8.84 49.17
N PHE A 30 6.02 8.53 49.48
CA PHE A 30 6.75 7.44 48.82
C PHE A 30 6.23 6.05 49.21
N ILE A 31 5.85 5.84 50.48
CA ILE A 31 5.28 4.57 50.93
C ILE A 31 3.89 4.33 50.32
N ILE A 32 3.06 5.37 50.22
CA ILE A 32 1.72 5.28 49.62
C ILE A 32 1.80 4.97 48.12
N SER A 33 2.74 5.59 47.38
CA SER A 33 2.91 5.33 45.95
C SER A 33 3.45 3.94 45.65
N LYS A 34 4.39 3.43 46.47
CA LYS A 34 4.91 2.06 46.34
C LYS A 34 3.84 1.01 46.59
N ASN A 35 3.03 1.17 47.64
CA ASN A 35 1.92 0.24 47.93
C ASN A 35 0.84 0.25 46.85
N ARG A 36 0.62 1.39 46.18
CA ARG A 36 -0.33 1.50 45.05
C ARG A 36 0.17 0.79 43.80
N PHE A 37 1.48 0.85 43.52
CA PHE A 37 2.10 0.15 42.39
C PHE A 37 2.12 -1.37 42.60
N GLU A 38 2.41 -1.83 43.81
CA GLU A 38 2.39 -3.26 44.13
C GLU A 38 0.97 -3.84 44.03
N LYS A 39 -0.07 -3.10 44.47
CA LYS A 39 -1.47 -3.52 44.31
C LYS A 39 -1.91 -3.61 42.84
N LEU A 40 -1.49 -2.68 41.98
CA LEU A 40 -1.83 -2.70 40.55
C LEU A 40 -1.15 -3.86 39.81
N SER A 41 0.10 -4.20 40.14
CA SER A 41 0.79 -5.34 39.47
C SER A 41 0.22 -6.71 39.86
N VAL A 42 -0.39 -6.83 41.05
CA VAL A 42 -1.05 -8.07 41.50
C VAL A 42 -2.45 -8.20 40.89
N GLU A 43 -3.18 -7.09 40.69
CA GLU A 43 -4.46 -7.10 39.99
C GLU A 43 -4.32 -7.37 38.47
N GLU A 44 -3.24 -6.92 37.83
CA GLU A 44 -2.96 -7.24 36.42
C GLU A 44 -2.59 -8.72 36.22
N LYS A 45 -1.79 -9.30 37.13
CA LYS A 45 -1.44 -10.73 37.07
C LYS A 45 -2.62 -11.67 37.33
N ASN A 46 -3.58 -11.25 38.16
CA ASN A 46 -4.79 -12.05 38.41
C ASN A 46 -5.81 -11.95 37.28
N LYS A 47 -5.87 -10.83 36.54
CA LYS A 47 -6.70 -10.72 35.32
C LYS A 47 -6.16 -11.54 34.14
N GLU A 48 -4.85 -11.80 34.07
CA GLU A 48 -4.27 -12.70 33.05
C GLU A 48 -4.45 -14.20 33.36
N ALA A 49 -4.76 -14.58 34.61
CA ALA A 49 -4.99 -15.97 34.99
C ALA A 49 -6.46 -16.40 34.75
N ASP A 50 -7.43 -15.54 35.03
CA ASP A 50 -8.85 -15.86 34.84
C ASP A 50 -9.36 -15.69 33.41
N THR A 51 -8.61 -15.01 32.53
CA THR A 51 -8.96 -14.87 31.10
C THR A 51 -8.37 -15.98 30.22
N LYS A 52 -7.70 -16.99 30.80
CA LYS A 52 -7.10 -18.12 30.06
C LYS A 52 -7.94 -19.40 30.03
N SER A 53 -9.14 -19.44 30.63
CA SER A 53 -9.96 -20.66 30.70
C SER A 53 -11.32 -20.60 30.00
N ALA A 54 -11.70 -19.48 29.37
CA ALA A 54 -13.02 -19.36 28.73
C ALA A 54 -12.97 -18.50 27.47
N ASN A 55 -12.24 -18.96 26.46
CA ASN A 55 -12.56 -18.77 25.04
C ASN A 55 -11.45 -19.44 24.23
N VAL A 56 -11.60 -20.75 24.03
CA VAL A 56 -11.05 -21.42 22.85
C VAL A 56 -11.86 -20.89 21.66
N THR A 57 -11.65 -19.61 21.33
CA THR A 57 -12.05 -19.06 20.05
C THR A 57 -11.28 -19.91 19.05
N LYS A 58 -12.01 -20.71 18.27
CA LYS A 58 -11.51 -21.30 17.04
C LYS A 58 -10.95 -20.14 16.21
N VAL A 59 -9.67 -19.84 16.40
CA VAL A 59 -8.86 -19.13 15.43
C VAL A 59 -8.78 -20.14 14.30
N LYS A 60 -9.79 -20.09 13.42
CA LYS A 60 -9.62 -20.52 12.04
C LYS A 60 -8.43 -19.69 11.56
N ARG A 61 -7.23 -20.24 11.67
CA ARG A 61 -6.17 -19.94 10.71
C ARG A 61 -6.79 -20.30 9.39
N ALA A 62 -7.46 -19.33 8.77
CA ALA A 62 -7.60 -19.31 7.34
C ALA A 62 -6.16 -19.39 6.87
N SER A 63 -5.75 -20.60 6.49
CA SER A 63 -4.60 -20.78 5.63
C SER A 63 -4.91 -19.90 4.44
N ALA A 64 -4.33 -18.70 4.42
CA ALA A 64 -4.41 -17.81 3.27
C ALA A 64 -3.78 -18.61 2.14
N SER A 65 -4.62 -19.28 1.37
CA SER A 65 -4.24 -19.88 0.10
C SER A 65 -4.00 -18.69 -0.78
N ALA A 66 -2.79 -18.12 -0.72
CA ALA A 66 -2.35 -17.09 -1.64
C ALA A 66 -2.54 -17.69 -3.04
N LYS A 67 -3.60 -17.25 -3.73
CA LYS A 67 -3.86 -17.69 -5.09
C LYS A 67 -2.75 -17.05 -5.91
N ALA A 68 -1.77 -17.84 -6.31
CA ALA A 68 -0.70 -17.35 -7.16
C ALA A 68 -1.32 -16.88 -8.47
N TYR A 69 -1.15 -15.61 -8.78
CA TYR A 69 -1.56 -15.03 -10.05
C TYR A 69 -0.46 -15.33 -11.06
N LEU A 70 -0.82 -16.04 -12.13
CA LEU A 70 0.11 -16.34 -13.21
C LEU A 70 0.27 -15.08 -14.07
N THR A 71 1.51 -14.78 -14.46
CA THR A 71 1.84 -13.69 -15.37
C THR A 71 3.05 -14.10 -16.19
N THR A 72 3.12 -13.62 -17.43
CA THR A 72 4.29 -13.82 -18.29
C THR A 72 5.25 -12.64 -18.25
N HIS A 73 5.02 -11.61 -17.43
CA HIS A 73 5.91 -10.45 -17.32
C HIS A 73 6.19 -10.04 -15.87
N PRO A 74 7.46 -9.83 -15.47
CA PRO A 74 7.79 -9.46 -14.09
C PRO A 74 7.21 -8.11 -13.66
N MET A 75 6.96 -7.19 -14.61
CA MET A 75 6.39 -5.87 -14.31
C MET A 75 4.87 -5.87 -14.09
N ALA A 76 4.22 -7.05 -14.10
CA ALA A 76 2.83 -7.17 -13.65
C ALA A 76 2.70 -7.06 -12.11
N ALA A 77 3.80 -7.25 -11.38
CA ALA A 77 3.86 -7.12 -9.93
C ALA A 77 4.38 -5.73 -9.55
N HIS A 78 3.51 -4.94 -8.91
CA HIS A 78 3.74 -3.55 -8.57
C HIS A 78 4.04 -3.40 -7.09
N GLY A 79 5.08 -2.65 -6.76
CA GLY A 79 5.32 -2.17 -5.42
C GLY A 79 4.47 -0.92 -5.17
N ILE A 80 3.91 -0.81 -3.97
CA ILE A 80 3.26 0.43 -3.57
C ILE A 80 4.36 1.44 -3.19
N TYR A 81 4.47 2.52 -3.96
CA TYR A 81 5.51 3.52 -3.76
C TYR A 81 5.13 4.50 -2.64
N LYS A 82 3.94 5.09 -2.73
CA LYS A 82 3.39 5.97 -1.69
C LYS A 82 1.87 5.93 -1.71
N ALA A 83 1.26 6.42 -0.63
CA ALA A 83 -0.17 6.61 -0.53
C ALA A 83 -0.47 8.00 0.02
N SER A 84 -1.66 8.53 -0.25
CA SER A 84 -2.13 9.77 0.37
C SER A 84 -2.25 9.61 1.89
N LEU A 85 -2.28 10.73 2.62
CA LEU A 85 -2.41 10.73 4.08
C LEU A 85 -3.67 9.98 4.58
N PHE A 86 -4.73 9.98 3.77
CA PHE A 86 -5.99 9.31 4.09
C PHE A 86 -6.13 7.92 3.46
N TYR A 87 -5.07 7.43 2.79
CA TYR A 87 -5.03 6.15 2.08
C TYR A 87 -6.17 5.98 1.06
N ASP A 88 -6.62 7.08 0.48
CA ASP A 88 -7.62 7.10 -0.59
C ASP A 88 -6.97 7.21 -1.97
N GLN A 89 -5.67 7.48 -2.05
CA GLN A 89 -4.90 7.39 -3.29
C GLN A 89 -3.64 6.56 -3.08
N ILE A 90 -3.30 5.77 -4.09
CA ILE A 90 -2.17 4.87 -4.09
C ILE A 90 -1.35 5.18 -5.34
N GLU A 91 -0.07 5.42 -5.16
CA GLU A 91 0.87 5.53 -6.28
C GLU A 91 1.73 4.26 -6.31
N LEU A 92 1.76 3.64 -7.48
CA LEU A 92 2.59 2.46 -7.72
C LEU A 92 3.97 2.88 -8.24
N ASN A 93 4.89 1.93 -8.19
CA ASN A 93 6.28 2.07 -8.60
C ASN A 93 6.49 2.30 -10.11
N ASP A 94 5.48 2.08 -10.95
CA ASP A 94 5.44 2.47 -12.37
C ASP A 94 4.96 3.94 -12.59
N GLY A 95 4.48 4.57 -11.53
CA GLY A 95 4.06 5.97 -11.44
C GLY A 95 2.57 6.16 -11.66
N SER A 96 1.81 5.08 -11.83
CA SER A 96 0.35 5.12 -11.91
C SER A 96 -0.25 5.52 -10.56
N ILE A 97 -1.28 6.38 -10.59
CA ILE A 97 -2.00 6.87 -9.42
C ILE A 97 -3.43 6.36 -9.46
N TRP A 98 -3.81 5.63 -8.41
CA TRP A 98 -5.07 4.93 -8.28
C TRP A 98 -5.89 5.49 -7.13
N GLN A 99 -7.15 5.83 -7.39
CA GLN A 99 -8.11 6.28 -6.40
C GLN A 99 -8.85 5.08 -5.82
N VAL A 100 -8.81 4.92 -4.50
CA VAL A 100 -9.58 3.89 -3.78
C VAL A 100 -11.04 4.29 -3.78
N TYR A 101 -11.90 3.38 -4.25
CA TYR A 101 -13.32 3.64 -4.41
C TYR A 101 -14.08 3.63 -3.07
N TYR A 102 -13.90 2.57 -2.27
CA TYR A 102 -14.59 2.44 -0.98
C TYR A 102 -13.77 2.97 0.19
N ALA A 103 -14.38 3.83 1.02
CA ALA A 103 -13.71 4.34 2.22
C ALA A 103 -13.37 3.23 3.25
N SER A 104 -14.07 2.10 3.23
CA SER A 104 -13.76 0.93 4.08
C SER A 104 -12.39 0.31 3.77
N ASP A 105 -11.95 0.44 2.52
CA ASP A 105 -10.76 -0.26 2.00
C ASP A 105 -9.46 0.49 2.34
N ARG A 106 -9.56 1.74 2.79
CA ARG A 106 -8.43 2.56 3.25
C ARG A 106 -7.60 1.87 4.35
N SER A 107 -8.27 1.09 5.20
CA SER A 107 -7.59 0.30 6.24
C SER A 107 -6.77 -0.85 5.67
N ILE A 108 -7.19 -1.43 4.54
CA ILE A 108 -6.47 -2.48 3.82
C ILE A 108 -5.20 -1.88 3.21
N VAL A 109 -5.34 -0.73 2.52
CA VAL A 109 -4.22 0.01 1.92
C VAL A 109 -3.15 0.37 2.96
N SER A 110 -3.56 0.89 4.12
CA SER A 110 -2.63 1.22 5.20
C SER A 110 -1.80 0.01 5.66
N ARG A 111 -2.41 -1.19 5.72
CA ARG A 111 -1.68 -2.42 6.05
C ARG A 111 -0.73 -2.85 4.95
N TRP A 112 -1.16 -2.78 3.68
CA TRP A 112 -0.31 -3.11 2.54
C TRP A 112 0.93 -2.22 2.50
N MET A 113 0.77 -0.92 2.75
CA MET A 113 1.87 0.05 2.89
C MET A 113 2.82 -0.33 4.03
N LEU A 114 2.31 -0.59 5.23
CA LEU A 114 3.13 -0.91 6.41
C LEU A 114 3.99 -2.17 6.20
N LEU A 115 3.46 -3.12 5.43
CA LEU A 115 4.10 -4.40 5.21
C LEU A 115 4.87 -4.48 3.87
N ASN A 116 4.94 -3.38 3.10
CA ASN A 116 5.50 -3.33 1.76
C ASN A 116 4.97 -4.48 0.89
N ASP A 117 3.64 -4.61 0.80
CA ASP A 117 3.01 -5.58 -0.08
C ASP A 117 3.27 -5.24 -1.55
N GLN A 118 3.39 -6.29 -2.37
CA GLN A 118 3.29 -6.16 -3.82
C GLN A 118 1.85 -6.42 -4.23
N VAL A 119 1.38 -5.64 -5.19
CA VAL A 119 0.04 -5.72 -5.74
C VAL A 119 0.09 -6.05 -7.22
N ILE A 120 -1.00 -6.60 -7.74
CA ILE A 120 -1.24 -6.69 -9.18
C ILE A 120 -2.47 -5.87 -9.52
N ILE A 121 -2.52 -5.38 -10.75
CA ILE A 121 -3.71 -4.74 -11.31
C ILE A 121 -4.51 -5.82 -12.03
N ARG A 122 -5.82 -5.88 -11.80
CA ARG A 122 -6.73 -6.79 -12.49
C ARG A 122 -7.93 -6.03 -13.03
N PRO A 123 -8.57 -6.49 -14.12
CA PRO A 123 -9.89 -6.01 -14.49
C PRO A 123 -10.89 -6.27 -13.35
N GLY A 124 -11.77 -5.30 -13.14
CA GLY A 124 -13.01 -5.49 -12.43
C GLY A 124 -13.94 -6.42 -13.21
N THR A 125 -14.90 -7.01 -12.52
CA THR A 125 -16.02 -7.74 -13.10
C THR A 125 -17.18 -6.80 -13.37
N ILE A 126 -18.18 -7.26 -14.10
CA ILE A 126 -19.44 -6.52 -14.32
C ILE A 126 -20.22 -6.17 -13.03
N PHE A 127 -19.82 -6.74 -11.89
CA PHE A 127 -20.42 -6.48 -10.58
C PHE A 127 -19.57 -5.59 -9.68
N ASP A 128 -18.34 -5.30 -10.10
CA ASP A 128 -17.48 -4.37 -9.38
C ASP A 128 -17.88 -2.94 -9.71
N ALA A 129 -17.62 -2.03 -8.77
CA ALA A 129 -17.97 -0.62 -8.93
C ALA A 129 -16.99 0.17 -9.81
N THR A 130 -15.85 -0.43 -10.13
CA THR A 130 -14.73 0.17 -10.86
C THR A 130 -14.21 -0.80 -11.91
N ASP A 131 -13.53 -0.26 -12.92
CA ASP A 131 -12.97 -1.04 -14.03
C ASP A 131 -11.75 -1.86 -13.61
N TYR A 132 -11.13 -1.52 -12.47
CA TYR A 132 -9.90 -2.16 -12.00
C TYR A 132 -9.95 -2.50 -10.51
N LEU A 133 -9.18 -3.53 -10.16
CA LEU A 133 -8.92 -3.98 -8.81
C LEU A 133 -7.41 -4.03 -8.58
N LEU A 134 -6.96 -3.58 -7.41
CA LEU A 134 -5.63 -3.93 -6.90
C LEU A 134 -5.75 -5.14 -6.00
N VAL A 135 -4.86 -6.11 -6.17
CA VAL A 135 -4.84 -7.33 -5.33
C VAL A 135 -3.48 -7.54 -4.72
N SER A 136 -3.41 -7.66 -3.39
CA SER A 136 -2.17 -8.03 -2.70
C SER A 136 -1.76 -9.44 -3.07
N GLN A 137 -0.55 -9.60 -3.60
CA GLN A 137 0.03 -10.91 -3.89
C GLN A 137 0.29 -11.73 -2.62
N ARG A 138 0.40 -11.06 -1.46
CA ARG A 138 0.67 -11.70 -0.18
C ARG A 138 -0.59 -12.25 0.48
N THR A 139 -1.64 -11.44 0.55
CA THR A 139 -2.87 -11.80 1.29
C THR A 139 -3.99 -12.27 0.38
N GLY A 140 -3.95 -11.92 -0.91
CA GLY A 140 -5.06 -12.11 -1.85
C GLY A 140 -6.24 -11.16 -1.61
N GLU A 141 -6.11 -10.21 -0.67
CA GLU A 141 -7.12 -9.16 -0.49
C GLU A 141 -7.15 -8.26 -1.73
N SER A 142 -8.34 -7.82 -2.11
CA SER A 142 -8.56 -6.96 -3.27
C SER A 142 -9.31 -5.69 -2.88
N ILE A 143 -8.99 -4.59 -3.55
CA ILE A 143 -9.69 -3.30 -3.38
C ILE A 143 -10.07 -2.76 -4.76
N ALA A 144 -11.24 -2.10 -4.83
CA ALA A 144 -11.72 -1.44 -6.03
C ALA A 144 -11.04 -0.08 -6.21
N VAL A 145 -10.51 0.17 -7.40
CA VAL A 145 -9.75 1.39 -7.72
C VAL A 145 -10.05 1.93 -9.11
N ASP A 146 -9.86 3.24 -9.27
CA ASP A 146 -9.87 3.93 -10.56
C ASP A 146 -8.50 4.53 -10.86
N LEU A 147 -8.03 4.37 -12.10
CA LEU A 147 -6.83 5.05 -12.57
C LEU A 147 -7.15 6.53 -12.79
N ILE A 148 -6.62 7.41 -11.94
CA ILE A 148 -6.93 8.85 -11.96
C ILE A 148 -5.83 9.70 -12.56
N GLY A 149 -4.64 9.13 -12.73
CA GLY A 149 -3.52 9.86 -13.26
C GLY A 149 -2.22 9.08 -13.16
N MET A 150 -1.14 9.81 -13.41
CA MET A 150 0.21 9.30 -13.37
C MET A 150 1.11 10.46 -12.93
N GLU A 151 2.12 10.17 -12.10
CA GLU A 151 3.07 11.21 -11.70
C GLU A 151 3.87 11.71 -12.92
N GLU A 152 3.94 13.03 -13.08
CA GLU A 152 4.83 13.69 -14.03
C GLU A 152 6.26 13.49 -13.52
N ILE A 153 7.00 12.56 -14.14
CA ILE A 153 8.37 12.25 -13.73
C ILE A 153 9.25 13.46 -14.07
N ILE A 154 9.43 14.37 -13.11
CA ILE A 154 10.45 15.41 -13.20
C ILE A 154 11.64 14.98 -12.34
N GLY A 155 12.59 14.29 -12.96
CA GLY A 155 13.95 14.17 -12.44
C GLY A 155 14.20 13.12 -11.35
N ASP A 156 13.32 12.13 -11.17
CA ASP A 156 13.60 10.97 -10.30
C ASP A 156 14.15 9.78 -11.12
N PRO A 157 15.45 9.46 -11.02
CA PRO A 157 16.05 8.33 -11.73
C PRO A 157 15.50 6.97 -11.29
N SER A 158 14.88 6.88 -10.10
CA SER A 158 14.35 5.62 -9.57
C SER A 158 13.09 5.14 -10.31
N PHE A 159 12.39 6.05 -11.01
CA PHE A 159 11.22 5.73 -11.84
C PHE A 159 11.56 5.26 -13.26
N MET A 160 12.76 5.55 -13.78
CA MET A 160 13.07 5.36 -15.19
C MET A 160 13.11 3.89 -15.64
N GLY A 161 13.11 2.92 -14.72
CA GLY A 161 13.14 1.49 -15.03
C GLY A 161 11.79 0.77 -14.99
N GLN A 162 10.71 1.44 -14.57
CA GLN A 162 9.44 0.76 -14.30
C GLN A 162 8.24 1.28 -15.09
N ARG A 163 8.39 2.45 -15.72
CA ARG A 163 7.39 2.93 -16.66
C ARG A 163 7.60 2.28 -18.03
N LEU A 164 6.51 1.73 -18.55
CA LEU A 164 6.49 1.14 -19.87
C LEU A 164 5.80 2.09 -20.85
N TRP A 165 6.40 2.24 -22.03
CA TRP A 165 5.76 2.91 -23.15
C TRP A 165 5.94 2.10 -24.42
N ILE A 166 5.01 2.27 -25.33
CA ILE A 166 5.01 1.62 -26.62
C ILE A 166 6.19 2.18 -27.43
N HIS A 167 7.14 1.32 -27.77
CA HIS A 167 8.25 1.65 -28.65
C HIS A 167 7.86 1.46 -30.12
N ASN A 168 7.20 0.36 -30.45
CA ASN A 168 6.72 0.05 -31.80
C ASN A 168 5.39 -0.70 -31.75
N ILE A 169 4.59 -0.59 -32.82
CA ILE A 169 3.39 -1.39 -33.06
C ILE A 169 3.44 -1.91 -34.49
N ASP A 170 3.36 -3.22 -34.65
CA ASP A 170 3.29 -3.89 -35.94
C ASP A 170 1.93 -4.59 -36.08
N LEU A 171 1.32 -4.51 -37.27
CA LEU A 171 0.11 -5.26 -37.60
C LEU A 171 0.51 -6.53 -38.34
N ILE A 172 0.27 -7.69 -37.73
CA ILE A 172 0.64 -9.00 -38.28
C ILE A 172 -0.62 -9.69 -38.82
N TYR A 173 -0.48 -10.35 -39.97
CA TYR A 173 -1.51 -11.20 -40.54
C TYR A 173 -1.16 -12.68 -40.30
N ASP A 174 -1.98 -13.37 -39.54
CA ASP A 174 -1.87 -14.82 -39.35
C ASP A 174 -2.62 -15.54 -40.48
N TYR A 175 -1.86 -16.17 -41.37
CA TYR A 175 -2.42 -16.91 -42.50
C TYR A 175 -3.17 -18.18 -42.08
N PHE A 176 -2.79 -18.81 -40.96
CA PHE A 176 -3.40 -20.06 -40.51
C PHE A 176 -4.78 -19.82 -39.91
N PHE A 177 -4.95 -18.73 -39.18
CA PHE A 177 -6.22 -18.36 -38.56
C PHE A 177 -7.04 -17.35 -39.36
N ASP A 178 -6.48 -16.79 -40.44
CA ASP A 178 -7.09 -15.74 -41.27
C ASP A 178 -7.53 -14.51 -40.46
N VAL A 179 -6.65 -14.06 -39.56
CA VAL A 179 -6.89 -12.92 -38.68
C VAL A 179 -5.71 -11.95 -38.68
N PHE A 180 -5.99 -10.68 -38.42
CA PHE A 180 -4.98 -9.69 -38.09
C PHE A 180 -4.88 -9.55 -36.57
N TYR A 181 -3.66 -9.34 -36.07
CA TYR A 181 -3.42 -9.01 -34.68
C TYR A 181 -2.28 -8.00 -34.58
N TYR A 182 -2.25 -7.25 -33.48
CA TYR A 182 -1.18 -6.30 -33.21
C TYR A 182 -0.07 -6.95 -32.40
N GLN A 183 1.17 -6.66 -32.76
CA GLN A 183 2.35 -6.93 -31.96
C GLN A 183 2.89 -5.59 -31.44
N ILE A 184 3.00 -5.46 -30.13
CA ILE A 184 3.51 -4.27 -29.45
C ILE A 184 4.90 -4.56 -28.90
N VAL A 185 5.85 -3.69 -29.19
CA VAL A 185 7.18 -3.70 -28.59
C VAL A 185 7.25 -2.58 -27.56
N LEU A 186 7.60 -2.90 -26.32
CA LEU A 186 7.78 -1.90 -25.26
C LEU A 186 9.24 -1.44 -25.18
N ASN A 187 9.46 -0.32 -24.49
CA ASN A 187 10.78 0.31 -24.31
C ASN A 187 11.80 -0.54 -23.55
N ASP A 188 11.35 -1.54 -22.78
CA ASP A 188 12.22 -2.53 -22.14
C ASP A 188 12.67 -3.65 -23.09
N GLY A 189 12.18 -3.65 -24.32
CA GLY A 189 12.47 -4.66 -25.35
C GLY A 189 11.50 -5.84 -25.36
N SER A 190 10.53 -5.89 -24.45
CA SER A 190 9.52 -6.95 -24.43
C SER A 190 8.58 -6.84 -25.62
N ILE A 191 8.15 -8.00 -26.13
CA ILE A 191 7.26 -8.12 -27.30
C ILE A 191 5.97 -8.79 -26.87
N TRP A 192 4.86 -8.15 -27.23
CA TRP A 192 3.51 -8.49 -26.79
C TRP A 192 2.61 -8.74 -27.98
N GLU A 193 1.94 -9.88 -28.02
CA GLU A 193 0.90 -10.17 -29.00
C GLU A 193 -0.46 -9.87 -28.38
N LEU A 194 -1.21 -8.98 -29.02
CA LEU A 194 -2.54 -8.61 -28.58
C LEU A 194 -3.54 -9.66 -29.03
N ASP A 195 -4.54 -9.91 -28.19
CA ASP A 195 -5.69 -10.69 -28.62
C ASP A 195 -6.42 -9.96 -29.76
N SER A 196 -6.71 -10.70 -30.83
CA SER A 196 -7.51 -10.22 -31.96
C SER A 196 -8.89 -9.67 -31.57
N TYR A 197 -9.48 -10.12 -30.45
CA TYR A 197 -10.74 -9.59 -29.92
C TYR A 197 -10.62 -8.14 -29.43
N ASP A 198 -9.40 -7.73 -29.03
CA ASP A 198 -9.12 -6.39 -28.51
C ASP A 198 -8.49 -5.47 -29.56
N ASN A 199 -8.45 -5.89 -30.83
CA ASN A 199 -7.92 -5.10 -31.95
C ASN A 199 -8.56 -3.71 -32.07
N TYR A 200 -9.83 -3.56 -31.67
CA TYR A 200 -10.48 -2.26 -31.66
C TYR A 200 -9.78 -1.29 -30.70
N ILE A 201 -9.49 -1.73 -29.48
CA ILE A 201 -8.77 -0.95 -28.47
C ILE A 201 -7.32 -0.75 -28.90
N GLY A 202 -6.67 -1.82 -29.40
CA GLY A 202 -5.31 -1.76 -29.93
C GLY A 202 -5.12 -0.75 -31.06
N SER A 203 -6.15 -0.49 -31.87
CA SER A 203 -6.11 0.52 -32.94
C SER A 203 -6.01 1.97 -32.46
N TYR A 204 -6.27 2.22 -31.17
CA TYR A 204 -6.12 3.53 -30.54
C TYR A 204 -4.76 3.75 -29.86
N MET A 205 -3.91 2.73 -29.83
CA MET A 205 -2.58 2.81 -29.26
C MET A 205 -1.57 3.29 -30.29
N TYR A 206 -0.59 4.09 -29.86
CA TYR A 206 0.47 4.64 -30.70
C TYR A 206 1.85 4.54 -30.02
N PRO A 207 2.94 4.49 -30.80
CA PRO A 207 4.28 4.64 -30.26
C PRO A 207 4.42 5.91 -29.42
N GLY A 208 4.94 5.75 -28.20
CA GLY A 208 5.06 6.80 -27.17
C GLY A 208 3.98 6.74 -26.09
N ASP A 209 2.87 6.02 -26.32
CA ASP A 209 1.81 5.88 -25.31
C ASP A 209 2.30 5.05 -24.12
N VAL A 210 1.89 5.46 -22.92
CA VAL A 210 2.22 4.76 -21.68
C VAL A 210 1.24 3.63 -21.44
N VAL A 211 1.77 2.48 -21.02
CA VAL A 211 0.98 1.31 -20.66
C VAL A 211 1.38 0.79 -19.28
N PHE A 212 0.41 0.21 -18.57
CA PHE A 212 0.63 -0.51 -17.32
C PHE A 212 0.32 -1.99 -17.52
N VAL A 213 1.12 -2.86 -16.90
CA VAL A 213 0.92 -4.31 -17.03
C VAL A 213 0.05 -4.80 -15.89
N GLY A 214 -1.08 -5.42 -16.22
CA GLY A 214 -1.95 -6.10 -15.27
C GLY A 214 -1.98 -7.61 -15.52
N VAL A 215 -2.80 -8.29 -14.73
CA VAL A 215 -3.08 -9.72 -14.85
C VAL A 215 -4.58 -9.91 -15.03
N ASP A 216 -4.97 -10.66 -16.05
CA ASP A 216 -6.29 -11.25 -16.09
C ASP A 216 -6.19 -12.75 -15.79
N ASN A 217 -6.98 -13.20 -14.82
CA ASN A 217 -7.11 -14.62 -14.48
C ASN A 217 -8.57 -15.05 -14.37
N THR A 218 -9.46 -14.32 -15.06
CA THR A 218 -10.83 -14.75 -15.24
C THR A 218 -10.87 -16.07 -16.02
N PHE A 219 -11.85 -16.90 -15.68
CA PHE A 219 -11.99 -18.21 -16.30
C PHE A 219 -12.34 -18.05 -17.78
N GLY A 220 -11.49 -18.58 -18.66
CA GLY A 220 -11.66 -18.47 -20.10
C GLY A 220 -10.92 -17.30 -20.75
N SER A 221 -10.18 -16.50 -19.96
CA SER A 221 -9.27 -15.51 -20.54
C SER A 221 -8.16 -16.24 -21.31
N PRO A 222 -7.92 -15.90 -22.58
CA PRO A 222 -6.95 -16.57 -23.43
C PRO A 222 -5.50 -16.24 -23.05
N THR A 223 -5.29 -15.11 -22.36
CA THR A 223 -3.97 -14.61 -21.97
C THR A 223 -3.90 -14.43 -20.45
N TYR A 224 -2.68 -14.36 -19.91
CA TYR A 224 -2.48 -14.13 -18.47
C TYR A 224 -2.25 -12.67 -18.10
N ASN A 225 -2.13 -11.78 -19.07
CA ASN A 225 -1.77 -10.39 -18.82
C ASN A 225 -2.66 -9.45 -19.62
N ILE A 226 -2.69 -8.22 -19.14
CA ILE A 226 -3.32 -7.12 -19.83
C ILE A 226 -2.33 -5.96 -19.96
N LEU A 227 -2.45 -5.20 -21.04
CA LEU A 227 -1.82 -3.89 -21.18
C LEU A 227 -2.91 -2.83 -21.02
N ILE A 228 -2.81 -2.04 -19.95
CA ILE A 228 -3.73 -0.95 -19.63
C ILE A 228 -3.18 0.31 -20.28
N HIS A 229 -3.94 0.89 -21.20
CA HIS A 229 -3.54 2.09 -21.92
C HIS A 229 -3.91 3.35 -21.14
N PHE A 230 -2.91 4.14 -20.77
CA PHE A 230 -3.12 5.30 -19.90
C PHE A 230 -4.06 6.35 -20.49
N ASN A 231 -4.00 6.59 -21.80
CA ASN A 231 -4.79 7.67 -22.42
C ASN A 231 -6.28 7.30 -22.58
N THR A 232 -6.59 6.04 -22.88
CA THR A 232 -7.99 5.58 -23.04
C THR A 232 -8.57 5.01 -21.75
N LEU A 233 -7.73 4.65 -20.77
CA LEU A 233 -8.09 3.91 -19.55
C LEU A 233 -8.71 2.53 -19.82
N GLU A 234 -8.60 2.05 -21.05
CA GLU A 234 -9.00 0.71 -21.46
C GLU A 234 -7.81 -0.25 -21.40
N TYR A 235 -8.07 -1.55 -21.38
CA TYR A 235 -7.03 -2.57 -21.43
C TYR A 235 -7.22 -3.51 -22.60
N VAL A 236 -6.12 -4.14 -23.01
CA VAL A 236 -6.11 -5.23 -24.00
C VAL A 236 -5.49 -6.46 -23.37
N HIS A 237 -6.03 -7.63 -23.68
CA HIS A 237 -5.43 -8.93 -23.40
C HIS A 237 -4.20 -9.09 -24.29
N ALA A 238 -3.09 -9.47 -23.68
CA ALA A 238 -1.84 -9.64 -24.41
C ALA A 238 -0.91 -10.67 -23.77
N ASP A 239 -0.25 -11.42 -24.64
CA ASP A 239 0.79 -12.37 -24.24
C ASP A 239 2.17 -11.78 -24.52
N CYS A 240 2.98 -11.65 -23.47
CA CYS A 240 4.41 -11.36 -23.62
C CYS A 240 5.13 -12.61 -24.15
N ILE A 241 5.53 -12.57 -25.42
CA ILE A 241 6.18 -13.69 -26.12
C ILE A 241 7.71 -13.65 -26.03
N ILE A 242 8.30 -12.46 -25.83
CA ILE A 242 9.74 -12.24 -25.70
C ILE A 242 9.98 -11.25 -24.55
N ARG A 243 10.98 -11.55 -23.72
CA ARG A 243 11.45 -10.74 -22.59
C ARG A 243 12.89 -10.30 -22.80
#